data_AF-L0IGT7-F1
#
_entry.id   AF-L0IGT7-F1
#
_cell.length_a   1.000
_cell.length_b   1.000
_cell.length_c   1.000
_cell.angle_alpha   90.00
_cell.angle_beta   90.00
_cell.angle_gamma   90.00
#
_symmetry.space_group_name_H-M   'P 1'
#
loop_
_entity.id
_entity.type
_entity.pdbx_description
1 polymer ?
#
loop_
_entity_poly.entity_id
_entity_poly.type
_entity_poly.pdbx_seq_one_letter_code
_entity_poly.pdbx_strand_id
1 'polypeptide(L)'
;MDFVKIGEKIINIKKLHNTIDKIIEMRVNGFSQQETASKFKVDRSFISRLENIGEVRKGGNIAVIGFPIKNKDEIERLLKDYGIEFILLLSEKERLGIADKMTGAELFNMVMDIIAKIQSYDTIIFLGSDKRTNLIEAIFDKEVICVNIGHSPLTEDVYVKPELIVDILNTLRR
;
A
#
# COMPACT_ATOMS: atom_id res chain seq x y z
N MET A 1 -13.10 -34.64 -16.48
CA MET A 1 -12.35 -35.14 -15.31
C MET A 1 -11.00 -34.51 -15.45
N ASP A 2 -10.74 -33.43 -14.71
CA ASP A 2 -9.59 -32.57 -15.00
C ASP A 2 -8.48 -32.94 -14.02
N PHE A 3 -7.66 -33.89 -14.45
CA PHE A 3 -6.44 -34.27 -13.74
C PHE A 3 -5.25 -33.61 -14.43
N VAL A 4 -4.36 -33.00 -13.65
CA VAL A 4 -3.13 -32.36 -14.14
C VAL A 4 -1.94 -32.99 -13.42
N LYS A 5 -0.86 -33.27 -14.15
CA LYS A 5 0.38 -33.79 -13.57
C LYS A 5 1.35 -32.64 -13.31
N ILE A 6 1.83 -32.51 -12.07
CA ILE A 6 2.85 -31.54 -11.66
C ILE A 6 3.99 -32.32 -11.01
N GLY A 7 5.09 -32.51 -11.74
CA GLY A 7 6.18 -33.41 -11.34
C GLY A 7 5.65 -34.83 -11.14
N GLU A 8 5.79 -35.35 -9.92
CA GLU A 8 5.29 -36.68 -9.53
C GLU A 8 3.83 -36.67 -9.04
N LYS A 9 3.22 -35.49 -8.85
CA LYS A 9 1.87 -35.36 -8.29
C LYS A 9 0.81 -35.37 -9.38
N ILE A 10 -0.27 -36.12 -9.15
CA ILE A 10 -1.51 -36.04 -9.95
C ILE A 10 -2.52 -35.20 -9.17
N ILE A 11 -2.86 -34.04 -9.71
CA ILE A 11 -3.78 -33.07 -9.10
C ILE A 11 -5.16 -33.23 -9.73
N ASN A 12 -6.18 -33.40 -8.90
CA ASN A 12 -7.58 -33.33 -9.33
C ASN A 12 -8.07 -31.88 -9.24
N ILE A 13 -8.18 -31.20 -10.37
CA ILE A 13 -8.54 -29.78 -10.45
C ILE A 13 -9.93 -29.52 -9.88
N LYS A 14 -10.90 -30.39 -10.17
CA LYS A 14 -12.27 -30.26 -9.62
C LYS A 14 -12.28 -30.34 -8.09
N LYS A 15 -11.49 -31.25 -7.52
CA LYS A 15 -11.35 -31.35 -6.06
C LYS A 15 -10.67 -30.11 -5.48
N LEU A 16 -9.65 -29.57 -6.16
CA LEU A 16 -8.95 -28.35 -5.74
C LEU A 16 -9.92 -27.16 -5.68
N HIS A 17 -10.67 -26.91 -6.75
CA HIS A 17 -11.64 -25.81 -6.81
C HIS A 17 -12.70 -25.95 -5.72
N ASN A 18 -13.32 -27.14 -5.59
CA ASN A 18 -14.29 -27.40 -4.53
C ASN A 18 -13.72 -27.18 -3.10
N THR A 19 -12.41 -27.35 -2.92
CA THR A 19 -11.76 -27.13 -1.62
C THR A 19 -11.57 -25.63 -1.38
N ILE A 20 -11.16 -24.89 -2.41
CA ILE A 20 -11.06 -23.42 -2.38
C ILE A 20 -12.43 -22.81 -2.07
N ASP A 21 -13.50 -23.26 -2.74
CA ASP A 21 -14.85 -22.74 -2.51
C ASP A 21 -15.28 -22.91 -1.05
N LYS A 22 -15.00 -24.06 -0.44
CA LYS A 22 -15.30 -24.31 0.99
C LYS A 22 -14.45 -23.48 1.93
N ILE A 23 -13.20 -23.19 1.57
CA ILE A 23 -12.35 -22.25 2.33
C ILE A 23 -13.00 -20.87 2.32
N ILE A 24 -13.38 -20.37 1.14
CA ILE A 24 -14.03 -19.06 0.99
C ILE A 24 -15.36 -19.02 1.73
N GLU A 25 -16.20 -20.05 1.61
CA GLU A 25 -17.48 -20.15 2.31
C GLU A 25 -17.31 -20.03 3.84
N MET A 26 -16.30 -20.67 4.43
CA MET A 26 -16.00 -20.50 5.85
C MET A 26 -15.59 -19.08 6.19
N ARG A 27 -14.76 -18.45 5.36
CA ARG A 27 -14.34 -17.07 5.59
C ARG A 27 -15.52 -16.10 5.51
N VAL A 28 -16.44 -16.32 4.57
CA VAL A 28 -17.71 -15.58 4.46
C VAL A 28 -18.59 -15.79 5.70
N ASN A 29 -18.58 -16.98 6.29
CA ASN A 29 -19.32 -17.30 7.52
C ASN A 29 -18.64 -16.78 8.82
N GLY A 30 -17.59 -15.96 8.71
CA GLY A 30 -16.98 -15.26 9.84
C GLY A 30 -15.88 -16.03 10.61
N PHE A 31 -15.54 -17.25 10.21
CA PHE A 31 -14.43 -18.01 10.80
C PHE A 31 -13.11 -17.31 10.50
N SER A 32 -12.22 -17.16 11.48
CA SER A 32 -10.89 -16.54 11.28
C SER A 32 -10.00 -17.31 10.30
N GLN A 33 -8.94 -16.65 9.80
CA GLN A 33 -7.93 -17.29 8.94
C GLN A 33 -7.28 -18.48 9.63
N GLN A 34 -7.04 -18.38 10.94
CA GLN A 34 -6.42 -19.42 11.73
C GLN A 34 -7.34 -20.64 11.88
N GLU A 35 -8.62 -20.44 12.20
CA GLU A 35 -9.60 -21.52 12.32
C GLU A 35 -9.82 -22.24 10.99
N THR A 36 -9.88 -21.48 9.89
CA THR A 36 -10.03 -22.04 8.55
C THR A 36 -8.80 -22.84 8.16
N ALA A 37 -7.59 -22.30 8.38
CA ALA A 37 -6.33 -22.99 8.14
C ALA A 37 -6.23 -24.33 8.88
N SER A 38 -6.58 -24.33 10.18
CA SER A 38 -6.61 -25.55 11.00
C SER A 38 -7.58 -26.61 10.45
N LYS A 39 -8.77 -26.22 9.97
CA LYS A 39 -9.75 -27.17 9.41
C LYS A 39 -9.26 -27.82 8.11
N PHE A 40 -8.60 -27.06 7.24
CA PHE A 40 -8.12 -27.54 5.95
C PHE A 40 -6.68 -28.10 5.98
N LYS A 41 -6.04 -28.10 7.16
CA LYS A 41 -4.65 -28.56 7.37
C LYS A 41 -3.65 -27.84 6.45
N VAL A 42 -3.81 -26.53 6.36
CA VAL A 42 -2.92 -25.63 5.63
C VAL A 42 -2.41 -24.56 6.59
N ASP A 43 -1.40 -23.80 6.18
CA ASP A 43 -0.90 -22.68 6.98
C ASP A 43 -1.87 -21.50 6.94
N ARG A 44 -1.90 -20.69 8.02
CA ARG A 44 -2.65 -19.42 8.04
C ARG A 44 -2.27 -18.53 6.84
N SER A 45 -0.98 -18.51 6.50
CA SER A 45 -0.45 -17.73 5.38
C SER A 45 -1.01 -18.19 4.03
N PHE A 46 -1.37 -19.45 3.86
CA PHE A 46 -2.03 -19.95 2.65
C PHE A 46 -3.42 -19.34 2.48
N ILE A 47 -4.21 -19.28 3.56
CA ILE A 47 -5.55 -18.67 3.53
C ILE A 47 -5.44 -17.19 3.14
N SER A 48 -4.52 -16.47 3.79
CA SER A 48 -4.29 -15.05 3.45
C SER A 48 -3.85 -14.86 1.99
N ARG A 49 -2.95 -15.70 1.47
CA ARG A 49 -2.52 -15.60 0.06
C ARG A 49 -3.65 -15.92 -0.91
N LEU A 50 -4.49 -16.90 -0.59
CA LEU A 50 -5.64 -17.28 -1.41
C LEU A 50 -6.65 -16.12 -1.52
N GLU A 51 -6.96 -15.47 -0.39
CA GLU A 51 -7.80 -14.26 -0.36
C GLU A 51 -7.20 -13.16 -1.24
N ASN A 52 -5.90 -12.88 -1.10
CA ASN A 52 -5.20 -11.87 -1.90
C ASN A 52 -5.19 -12.20 -3.41
N ILE A 53 -5.11 -13.46 -3.81
CA ILE A 53 -5.15 -13.88 -5.22
C ILE A 53 -6.53 -13.57 -5.84
N GLY A 54 -7.60 -13.73 -5.08
CA GLY A 54 -8.99 -13.51 -5.52
C GLY A 54 -9.51 -12.09 -5.28
N GLU A 55 -8.72 -11.24 -4.63
CA GLU A 55 -9.12 -9.89 -4.25
C GLU A 55 -9.19 -8.97 -5.48
N VAL A 56 -10.39 -8.48 -5.80
CA VAL A 56 -10.57 -7.44 -6.82
C VAL A 56 -10.34 -6.08 -6.16
N ARG A 57 -9.09 -5.64 -6.11
CA ARG A 57 -8.70 -4.32 -5.61
C ARG A 57 -9.04 -3.23 -6.63
N LYS A 58 -9.89 -2.26 -6.27
CA LYS A 58 -10.11 -1.07 -7.11
C LYS A 58 -8.92 -0.10 -6.97
N GLY A 59 -7.84 -0.36 -7.70
CA GLY A 59 -6.56 0.36 -7.59
C GLY A 59 -5.55 -0.43 -6.77
N GLY A 60 -4.29 -0.49 -7.23
CA GLY A 60 -3.22 -1.27 -6.61
C GLY A 60 -2.92 -0.85 -5.16
N ASN A 61 -2.04 -1.60 -4.47
CA ASN A 61 -1.61 -1.27 -3.12
C ASN A 61 -0.73 0.01 -3.16
N ILE A 62 -1.36 1.18 -3.13
CA ILE A 62 -0.70 2.48 -3.28
C ILE A 62 -0.44 3.11 -1.91
N ALA A 63 0.80 3.56 -1.67
CA ALA A 63 1.13 4.45 -0.56
C ALA A 63 1.31 5.88 -1.06
N VAL A 64 0.75 6.87 -0.34
CA VAL A 64 0.93 8.29 -0.70
C VAL A 64 1.63 9.03 0.41
N ILE A 65 2.71 9.71 0.06
CA ILE A 65 3.57 10.46 0.98
C ILE A 65 3.77 11.86 0.43
N GLY A 66 3.64 12.89 1.25
CA GLY A 66 3.77 14.26 0.78
C GLY A 66 4.06 15.27 1.87
N PHE A 67 4.99 16.18 1.60
CA PHE A 67 5.27 17.30 2.49
C PHE A 67 6.14 18.37 1.80
N PRO A 68 5.93 19.68 2.08
CA PRO A 68 4.86 20.27 2.88
C PRO A 68 3.57 20.54 2.06
N ILE A 69 2.39 20.12 2.55
CA ILE A 69 1.10 20.21 1.83
C ILE A 69 0.11 21.11 2.56
N LYS A 70 -0.37 22.16 1.89
CA LYS A 70 -1.31 23.15 2.44
C LYS A 70 -2.72 22.60 2.62
N ASN A 71 -3.25 21.93 1.61
CA ASN A 71 -4.61 21.39 1.58
C ASN A 71 -4.63 19.89 1.90
N LYS A 72 -3.81 19.45 2.86
CA LYS A 72 -3.65 18.03 3.19
C LYS A 72 -4.99 17.34 3.50
N ASP A 73 -5.91 17.99 4.22
CA ASP A 73 -7.19 17.37 4.60
C ASP A 73 -8.13 17.17 3.40
N GLU A 74 -8.00 18.00 2.37
CA GLU A 74 -8.70 17.83 1.09
C GLU A 74 -8.12 16.64 0.32
N ILE A 75 -6.80 16.58 0.20
CA ILE A 75 -6.10 15.48 -0.48
C ILE A 75 -6.30 14.15 0.26
N GLU A 76 -6.23 14.12 1.59
CA GLU A 76 -6.48 12.92 2.37
C GLU A 76 -7.88 12.34 2.14
N ARG A 77 -8.90 13.19 2.11
CA ARG A 77 -10.29 12.76 1.83
C ARG A 77 -10.40 12.16 0.44
N LEU A 78 -9.85 12.85 -0.56
CA LEU A 78 -9.80 12.34 -1.93
C LEU A 78 -9.12 10.96 -2.00
N LEU A 79 -7.95 10.82 -1.40
CA LEU A 79 -7.19 9.55 -1.42
C LEU A 79 -7.97 8.42 -0.73
N LYS A 80 -8.63 8.71 0.40
CA LYS A 80 -9.51 7.75 1.11
C LYS A 80 -10.70 7.32 0.26
N ASP A 81 -11.34 8.26 -0.45
CA ASP A 81 -12.45 7.96 -1.37
C ASP A 81 -12.01 7.06 -2.54
N TYR A 82 -10.72 7.13 -2.91
CA TYR A 82 -10.11 6.25 -3.90
C TYR A 82 -9.64 4.89 -3.33
N GLY A 83 -9.82 4.65 -2.04
CA GLY A 83 -9.47 3.37 -1.39
C GLY A 83 -7.99 3.26 -1.00
N ILE A 84 -7.28 4.37 -0.87
CA ILE A 84 -5.87 4.40 -0.47
C ILE A 84 -5.77 4.36 1.06
N GLU A 85 -5.10 3.33 1.59
CA GLU A 85 -5.04 3.07 3.03
C GLU A 85 -3.86 3.76 3.73
N PHE A 86 -2.71 3.87 3.05
CA PHE A 86 -1.52 4.53 3.62
C PHE A 86 -1.34 5.92 3.05
N ILE A 87 -1.60 6.92 3.89
CA ILE A 87 -1.47 8.32 3.55
C ILE A 87 -0.66 9.02 4.65
N LEU A 88 0.46 9.61 4.26
CA LEU A 88 1.29 10.44 5.13
C LEU A 88 1.49 11.81 4.49
N LEU A 89 0.63 12.77 4.85
CA LEU A 89 0.73 14.16 4.41
C LEU A 89 1.04 15.07 5.59
N LEU A 90 2.09 15.89 5.47
CA LEU A 90 2.48 16.82 6.53
C LEU A 90 2.50 18.24 5.99
N SER A 91 2.06 19.18 6.82
CA SER A 91 2.44 20.58 6.68
C SER A 91 3.89 20.81 7.13
N GLU A 92 4.47 21.94 6.75
CA GLU A 92 5.79 22.35 7.18
C GLU A 92 5.87 22.50 8.70
N LYS A 93 4.81 23.03 9.33
CA LYS A 93 4.71 23.14 10.78
C LYS A 93 4.77 21.77 11.46
N GLU A 94 4.09 20.77 10.91
CA GLU A 94 4.10 19.40 11.45
C GLU A 94 5.46 18.74 11.21
N ARG A 95 6.05 18.94 10.03
CA ARG A 95 7.39 18.44 9.69
C ARG A 95 8.44 18.96 10.65
N LEU A 96 8.44 20.26 10.93
CA LEU A 96 9.33 20.90 11.91
C LEU A 96 9.02 20.41 13.32
N GLY A 97 7.74 20.31 13.68
CA GLY A 97 7.31 19.83 14.99
C GLY A 97 7.72 18.38 15.30
N ILE A 98 7.90 17.51 14.30
CA ILE A 98 8.45 16.17 14.48
C ILE A 98 9.95 16.24 14.78
N ALA A 99 10.70 17.07 14.06
CA ALA A 99 12.14 17.23 14.27
C ALA A 99 12.47 17.87 15.62
N ASP A 100 11.67 18.83 16.08
CA ASP A 100 11.91 19.57 17.33
C ASP A 100 11.57 18.78 18.60
N LYS A 101 10.66 17.79 18.49
CA LYS A 101 10.13 17.06 19.65
C LYS A 101 10.81 15.71 19.89
N MET A 102 11.62 15.24 18.95
CA MET A 102 12.21 13.91 18.99
C MET A 102 13.72 14.00 19.08
N THR A 103 14.32 13.09 19.82
CA THR A 103 15.76 12.85 19.72
C THR A 103 16.10 12.26 18.35
N GLY A 104 17.37 12.38 17.94
CA GLY A 104 17.82 11.82 16.66
C GLY A 104 17.56 10.31 16.53
N ALA A 105 17.66 9.55 17.64
CA ALA A 105 17.40 8.12 17.65
C ALA A 105 15.90 7.80 17.48
N GLU A 106 15.01 8.57 18.12
CA GLU A 106 13.56 8.39 17.98
C GLU A 106 13.10 8.73 16.56
N LEU A 107 13.64 9.81 15.98
CA LEU A 107 13.36 10.18 14.59
C LEU A 107 13.82 9.07 13.62
N PHE A 108 15.02 8.52 13.83
CA PHE A 108 15.53 7.42 13.02
C PHE A 108 14.62 6.19 13.08
N ASN A 109 14.22 5.77 14.28
CA ASN A 109 13.33 4.61 14.46
C ASN A 109 11.96 4.84 13.78
N MET A 110 11.37 6.03 13.94
CA MET A 110 10.12 6.37 13.25
C MET A 110 10.26 6.27 11.73
N VAL A 111 11.35 6.81 11.17
CA VAL A 111 11.61 6.73 9.73
C VAL A 111 11.75 5.28 9.26
N MET A 112 12.46 4.43 10.02
CA MET A 112 12.61 3.01 9.71
C MET A 112 11.26 2.27 9.75
N ASP A 113 10.42 2.55 10.74
CA ASP A 113 9.07 1.97 10.83
C ASP A 113 8.18 2.40 9.65
N ILE A 114 8.30 3.65 9.21
CA ILE A 114 7.58 4.16 8.03
C ILE A 114 8.06 3.44 6.77
N ILE A 115 9.38 3.32 6.56
CA ILE A 115 9.95 2.59 5.42
C ILE A 115 9.48 1.14 5.40
N ALA A 116 9.52 0.44 6.55
CA ALA A 116 9.07 -0.94 6.67
C ALA A 116 7.58 -1.12 6.31
N LYS A 117 6.72 -0.15 6.67
CA LYS A 117 5.31 -0.15 6.26
C LYS A 117 5.17 0.05 4.76
N ILE A 118 5.86 1.04 4.19
CA ILE A 118 5.78 1.39 2.76
C ILE A 118 6.30 0.23 1.89
N GLN A 119 7.25 -0.57 2.36
CA GLN A 119 7.74 -1.75 1.64
C GLN A 119 6.66 -2.79 1.30
N SER A 120 5.48 -2.77 1.92
CA SER A 120 4.36 -3.65 1.56
C SER A 120 3.52 -3.15 0.37
N TYR A 121 3.70 -1.89 -0.06
CA TYR A 121 2.94 -1.23 -1.13
C TYR A 121 3.65 -1.39 -2.47
N ASP A 122 2.90 -1.57 -3.55
CA ASP A 122 3.45 -1.84 -4.89
C ASP A 122 3.83 -0.55 -5.63
N THR A 123 3.08 0.52 -5.38
CA THR A 123 3.29 1.84 -5.98
C THR A 123 3.35 2.90 -4.88
N ILE A 124 4.28 3.84 -5.01
CA ILE A 124 4.44 4.96 -4.08
C ILE A 124 4.19 6.26 -4.84
N ILE A 125 3.19 7.05 -4.44
CA ILE A 125 3.02 8.42 -4.95
C ILE A 125 3.70 9.36 -3.97
N PHE A 126 4.74 10.05 -4.43
CA PHE A 126 5.48 11.01 -3.64
C PHE A 126 5.22 12.45 -4.09
N LEU A 127 4.63 13.25 -3.21
CA LEU A 127 4.37 14.67 -3.39
C LEU A 127 5.53 15.47 -2.76
N GLY A 128 6.51 15.85 -3.56
CA GLY A 128 7.72 16.51 -3.06
C GLY A 128 8.53 17.21 -4.14
N SER A 129 9.64 17.82 -3.73
CA SER A 129 10.54 18.55 -4.65
C SER A 129 11.53 17.64 -5.38
N ASP A 130 12.02 18.09 -6.54
CA ASP A 130 12.95 17.40 -7.45
C ASP A 130 14.15 16.69 -6.78
N LYS A 131 14.80 17.30 -5.78
CA LYS A 131 15.99 16.71 -5.12
C LYS A 131 15.67 15.48 -4.25
N ARG A 132 14.40 15.30 -3.85
CA ARG A 132 13.96 14.22 -2.95
C ARG A 132 13.47 12.99 -3.71
N THR A 133 13.22 13.12 -5.00
CA THR A 133 12.82 12.03 -5.91
C THR A 133 13.88 10.93 -6.00
N ASN A 134 15.13 11.29 -6.31
CA ASN A 134 16.23 10.33 -6.46
C ASN A 134 16.51 9.52 -5.18
N LEU A 135 16.25 10.11 -4.01
CA LEU A 135 16.44 9.43 -2.73
C LEU A 135 15.37 8.36 -2.51
N ILE A 136 14.12 8.65 -2.85
CA ILE A 136 13.01 7.71 -2.67
C ILE A 136 13.13 6.56 -3.67
N GLU A 137 13.47 6.85 -4.92
CA GLU A 137 13.78 5.82 -5.92
C GLU A 137 14.95 4.93 -5.49
N ALA A 138 15.96 5.47 -4.80
CA ALA A 138 17.08 4.67 -4.29
C ALA A 138 16.73 3.82 -3.06
N ILE A 139 15.73 4.22 -2.27
CA ILE A 139 15.29 3.49 -1.06
C ILE A 139 14.31 2.36 -1.42
N PHE A 140 13.46 2.57 -2.42
CA PHE A 140 12.40 1.64 -2.79
C PHE A 140 12.65 1.08 -4.20
N ASP A 141 12.88 -0.24 -4.30
CA ASP A 141 12.98 -0.97 -5.57
C ASP A 141 11.60 -1.22 -6.19
N LYS A 142 10.81 -0.15 -6.35
CA LYS A 142 9.38 -0.18 -6.73
C LYS A 142 9.00 1.00 -7.60
N GLU A 143 7.79 0.97 -8.13
CA GLU A 143 7.25 2.10 -8.91
C GLU A 143 7.04 3.32 -7.99
N VAL A 144 7.82 4.37 -8.20
CA VAL A 144 7.68 5.66 -7.53
C VAL A 144 7.17 6.69 -8.52
N ILE A 145 6.02 7.28 -8.23
CA ILE A 145 5.41 8.35 -9.02
C ILE A 145 5.63 9.65 -8.28
N CYS A 146 6.56 10.46 -8.78
CA CYS A 146 6.85 11.76 -8.19
C CYS A 146 5.97 12.87 -8.78
N VAL A 147 5.24 13.52 -7.89
CA VAL A 147 4.52 14.75 -8.16
C VAL A 147 5.37 15.91 -7.68
N ASN A 148 5.93 16.66 -8.62
CA ASN A 148 6.71 17.83 -8.29
C ASN A 148 5.80 18.94 -7.75
N ILE A 149 6.02 19.33 -6.50
CA ILE A 149 5.31 20.44 -5.83
C ILE A 149 6.20 21.69 -5.66
N GLY A 150 7.40 21.72 -6.22
CA GLY A 150 8.30 22.89 -6.24
C GLY A 150 9.78 22.53 -6.07
N HIS A 151 10.65 23.55 -6.03
CA HIS A 151 12.09 23.34 -5.89
C HIS A 151 12.53 23.33 -4.42
N SER A 152 13.49 22.44 -4.09
CA SER A 152 14.06 22.37 -2.75
C SER A 152 15.03 23.55 -2.48
N PRO A 153 15.04 24.11 -1.25
CA PRO A 153 14.25 23.70 -0.09
C PRO A 153 12.82 24.27 -0.12
N LEU A 154 11.84 23.41 0.16
CA LEU A 154 10.45 23.85 0.41
C LEU A 154 10.37 24.30 1.87
N THR A 155 10.07 25.59 2.09
CA THR A 155 9.96 26.21 3.42
C THR A 155 8.54 26.69 3.73
N GLU A 156 7.61 26.52 2.80
CA GLU A 156 6.22 26.93 2.92
C GLU A 156 5.30 25.81 2.40
N ASP A 157 4.10 25.72 2.97
CA ASP A 157 3.09 24.75 2.56
C ASP A 157 2.63 24.99 1.12
N VAL A 158 2.68 23.94 0.30
CA VAL A 158 2.27 24.02 -1.11
C VAL A 158 0.84 23.53 -1.28
N TYR A 159 0.03 24.31 -2.01
CA TYR A 159 -1.31 23.85 -2.42
C TYR A 159 -1.19 22.86 -3.57
N VAL A 160 -1.69 21.64 -3.38
CA VAL A 160 -1.74 20.60 -4.41
C VAL A 160 -3.12 20.59 -5.03
N LYS A 161 -3.19 20.66 -6.36
CA LYS A 161 -4.46 20.57 -7.09
C LYS A 161 -5.02 19.14 -6.98
N PRO A 162 -6.24 18.94 -6.45
CA PRO A 162 -6.86 17.62 -6.35
C PRO A 162 -6.98 16.90 -7.70
N GLU A 163 -7.21 17.64 -8.78
CA GLU A 163 -7.35 17.11 -10.14
C GLU A 163 -6.10 16.36 -10.59
N LEU A 164 -4.91 16.85 -10.22
CA LEU A 164 -3.65 16.21 -10.57
C LEU A 164 -3.50 14.84 -9.89
N ILE A 165 -4.00 14.71 -8.65
CA ILE A 165 -4.04 13.42 -7.96
C ILE A 165 -5.04 12.48 -8.63
N VAL A 166 -6.23 12.99 -8.98
CA VAL A 166 -7.26 12.22 -9.70
C VAL A 166 -6.72 11.65 -11.01
N ASP A 167 -6.02 12.46 -11.81
CA ASP A 167 -5.47 12.03 -13.10
C ASP A 167 -4.44 10.90 -12.95
N ILE A 168 -3.57 10.99 -11.95
CA ILE A 168 -2.59 9.95 -11.63
C ILE A 168 -3.31 8.66 -11.23
N LEU A 169 -4.26 8.74 -10.30
CA LEU A 169 -5.00 7.57 -9.82
C LEU A 169 -5.84 6.90 -10.91
N ASN A 170 -6.41 7.68 -11.82
CA ASN A 170 -7.14 7.15 -12.97
C ASN A 170 -6.21 6.44 -13.97
N THR A 171 -4.96 6.88 -14.09
CA THR A 171 -3.96 6.23 -14.94
C THR A 171 -3.56 4.86 -14.38
N LEU A 172 -3.44 4.74 -13.05
CA LEU A 172 -3.05 3.51 -12.35
C LEU A 172 -4.18 2.46 -12.23
N ARG A 173 -5.42 2.84 -12.51
CA ARG A 173 -6.59 1.96 -12.47
C ARG A 173 -6.92 1.28 -13.80
N ARG A 174 -6.12 1.50 -14.85
CA ARG A 174 -6.32 0.90 -16.18
C ARG A 174 -5.84 -0.53 -16.27
#